data_AF-A0A842ULK6-F1
#
_entry.id   AF-A0A842ULK6-F1
#
_cell.length_a   1.000
_cell.length_b   1.000
_cell.length_c   1.000
_cell.angle_alpha   90.00
_cell.angle_beta   90.00
_cell.angle_gamma   90.00
#
_symmetry.space_group_name_H-M   'P 1'
#
loop_
_entity.id
_entity.type
_entity.pdbx_description
1 polymer ?
#
loop_
_entity_poly.entity_id
_entity_poly.type
_entity_poly.pdbx_seq_one_letter_code
_entity_poly.pdbx_strand_id
1 'polypeptide(L)'
;MTEDKEDYEVLKEAYDKAKKKYNLSPNFEELDKEFEVSIIDGDRERFIVEYVRRAICSRIHKMINYLTPVLHPQPSSLHSMIESKFFKKEETDKLFEFYKKLHHWLHKGLLKSFQSEEEIAKFINEIWEIWPEIKDKVIIYMSKIVTGWEKQEKEDLDNGYLG
;
A
#
# COMPACT_ATOMS: atom_id res chain seq x y z
N MET A 1 -3.99 -15.40 -22.57
CA MET A 1 -5.44 -15.49 -22.27
C MET A 1 -5.86 -16.79 -21.62
N THR A 2 -5.35 -17.98 -22.03
CA THR A 2 -5.53 -19.24 -21.28
C THR A 2 -4.50 -19.40 -20.16
N GLU A 3 -3.23 -19.05 -20.40
CA GLU A 3 -2.14 -19.15 -19.42
C GLU A 3 -2.38 -18.26 -18.18
N ASP A 4 -2.82 -17.01 -18.35
CA ASP A 4 -3.04 -16.08 -17.23
C ASP A 4 -4.14 -16.56 -16.27
N LYS A 5 -5.15 -17.27 -16.79
CA LYS A 5 -6.24 -17.84 -15.98
C LYS A 5 -5.80 -19.10 -15.25
N GLU A 6 -4.99 -19.93 -15.89
CA GLU A 6 -4.45 -21.15 -15.30
C GLU A 6 -3.52 -20.81 -14.13
N ASP A 7 -2.64 -19.83 -14.31
CA ASP A 7 -1.77 -19.29 -13.25
C ASP A 7 -2.57 -18.76 -12.05
N TYR A 8 -3.67 -18.04 -12.30
CA TYR A 8 -4.50 -17.49 -11.23
C TYR A 8 -5.10 -18.58 -10.34
N GLU A 9 -5.67 -19.63 -10.95
CA GLU A 9 -6.27 -20.73 -10.21
C GLU A 9 -5.22 -21.53 -9.43
N VAL A 10 -4.02 -21.73 -9.98
CA VAL A 10 -2.91 -22.37 -9.27
C VAL A 10 -2.52 -21.59 -8.00
N LEU A 11 -2.43 -20.27 -8.08
CA LEU A 11 -2.13 -19.42 -6.93
C LEU A 11 -3.23 -19.49 -5.87
N LYS A 12 -4.48 -19.46 -6.31
CA LYS A 12 -5.65 -19.57 -5.43
C LYS A 12 -5.66 -20.91 -4.69
N GLU A 13 -5.43 -22.01 -5.39
CA GLU A 13 -5.35 -23.35 -4.78
C GLU A 13 -4.20 -23.46 -3.76
N ALA A 14 -3.03 -22.91 -4.09
CA ALA A 14 -1.90 -22.85 -3.17
C ALA A 14 -2.25 -22.05 -1.91
N TYR A 15 -2.88 -20.89 -2.09
CA TYR A 15 -3.32 -20.06 -0.99
C TYR A 15 -4.38 -20.75 -0.13
N ASP A 16 -5.34 -21.46 -0.72
CA ASP A 16 -6.37 -22.20 0.01
C ASP A 16 -5.77 -23.32 0.89
N LYS A 17 -4.72 -23.98 0.42
CA LYS A 17 -3.95 -24.94 1.23
C LYS A 17 -3.29 -24.23 2.41
N ALA A 18 -2.62 -23.09 2.18
CA ALA A 18 -1.98 -22.30 3.22
C ALA A 18 -3.00 -21.73 4.22
N LYS A 19 -4.15 -21.27 3.75
CA LYS A 19 -5.26 -20.76 4.56
C LYS A 19 -5.75 -21.79 5.56
N LYS A 20 -5.94 -23.03 5.12
CA LYS A 20 -6.31 -24.15 6.01
C LYS A 20 -5.20 -24.50 6.99
N LYS A 21 -3.94 -24.51 6.53
CA LYS A 21 -2.77 -24.82 7.37
C LYS A 21 -2.56 -23.80 8.49
N TYR A 22 -2.80 -22.52 8.21
CA TYR A 22 -2.44 -21.41 9.10
C TYR A 22 -3.62 -20.61 9.66
N ASN A 23 -4.87 -21.00 9.34
CA ASN A 23 -6.07 -20.24 9.69
C ASN A 23 -6.00 -18.78 9.23
N LEU A 24 -5.67 -18.57 7.95
CA LEU A 24 -5.67 -17.23 7.37
C LEU A 24 -7.11 -16.71 7.25
N SER A 25 -7.36 -15.50 7.73
CA SER A 25 -8.68 -14.86 7.70
C SER A 25 -9.13 -14.51 6.27
N PRO A 26 -8.35 -13.76 5.47
CA PRO A 26 -8.82 -13.34 4.15
C PRO A 26 -8.89 -14.50 3.16
N ASN A 27 -9.74 -14.39 2.14
CA ASN A 27 -9.65 -15.26 0.96
C ASN A 27 -8.67 -14.69 -0.08
N PHE A 28 -8.32 -15.51 -1.07
CA PHE A 28 -7.34 -15.12 -2.07
C PHE A 28 -7.83 -13.93 -2.91
N GLU A 29 -9.10 -13.92 -3.29
CA GLU A 29 -9.71 -12.88 -4.12
C GLU A 29 -9.72 -11.50 -3.43
N GLU A 30 -9.98 -11.48 -2.13
CA GLU A 30 -9.92 -10.28 -1.29
C GLU A 30 -8.50 -9.73 -1.22
N LEU A 31 -7.51 -10.61 -1.00
CA LEU A 31 -6.10 -10.20 -0.98
C LEU A 31 -5.67 -9.69 -2.34
N ASP A 32 -6.01 -10.40 -3.40
CA ASP A 32 -5.61 -10.06 -4.76
C ASP A 32 -6.20 -8.70 -5.18
N LYS A 33 -7.46 -8.45 -4.85
CA LYS A 33 -8.12 -7.16 -5.09
C LYS A 33 -7.43 -6.00 -4.39
N GLU A 34 -6.94 -6.19 -3.17
CA GLU A 34 -6.37 -5.11 -2.35
C GLU A 34 -4.86 -4.93 -2.56
N PHE A 35 -4.14 -6.02 -2.84
CA PHE A 35 -2.68 -6.07 -2.84
C PHE A 35 -2.05 -6.51 -4.17
N GLU A 36 -2.85 -6.93 -5.15
CA GLU A 36 -2.40 -7.37 -6.47
C GLU A 36 -1.41 -8.55 -6.33
N VAL A 37 -1.84 -9.62 -5.64
CA VAL A 37 -0.97 -10.78 -5.33
C VAL A 37 -0.65 -11.56 -6.61
N SER A 38 -1.61 -11.67 -7.53
CA SER A 38 -1.52 -12.43 -8.78
C SER A 38 -0.52 -11.90 -9.80
N ILE A 39 -0.11 -10.63 -9.69
CA ILE A 39 0.81 -9.98 -10.64
C ILE A 39 2.28 -10.03 -10.20
N ILE A 40 2.59 -10.56 -9.01
CA ILE A 40 3.98 -10.71 -8.57
C ILE A 40 4.61 -11.83 -9.40
N ASP A 41 5.85 -11.71 -9.86
CA ASP A 41 6.55 -12.76 -10.64
C ASP A 41 7.31 -13.77 -9.73
N GLY A 42 7.47 -15.02 -10.19
CA GLY A 42 8.36 -16.02 -9.58
C GLY A 42 7.77 -17.43 -9.37
N ASP A 43 8.47 -18.28 -8.62
CA ASP A 43 7.97 -19.61 -8.18
C ASP A 43 6.97 -19.42 -7.01
N ARG A 44 5.76 -19.00 -7.38
CA ARG A 44 4.74 -18.42 -6.48
C ARG A 44 3.97 -19.45 -5.68
N GLU A 45 3.70 -20.60 -6.29
CA GLU A 45 2.93 -21.67 -5.66
C GLU A 45 3.65 -22.19 -4.40
N ARG A 46 4.97 -22.39 -4.52
CA ARG A 46 5.78 -23.01 -3.47
C ARG A 46 5.90 -22.17 -2.20
N PHE A 47 5.86 -20.83 -2.32
CA PHE A 47 6.06 -19.91 -1.21
C PHE A 47 4.91 -18.90 -1.08
N ILE A 48 3.67 -19.33 -1.35
CA ILE A 48 2.51 -18.44 -1.49
C ILE A 48 2.32 -17.46 -0.32
N VAL A 49 2.59 -17.90 0.92
CA VAL A 49 2.48 -17.06 2.14
C VAL A 49 3.50 -15.91 2.12
N GLU A 50 4.73 -16.19 1.69
CA GLU A 50 5.78 -15.17 1.53
C GLU A 50 5.43 -14.19 0.40
N TYR A 51 4.81 -14.66 -0.70
CA TYR A 51 4.35 -13.79 -1.79
C TYR A 51 3.24 -12.84 -1.37
N VAL A 52 2.24 -13.33 -0.63
CA VAL A 52 1.18 -12.47 -0.07
C VAL A 52 1.78 -11.39 0.83
N ARG A 53 2.71 -11.76 1.72
CA ARG A 53 3.42 -10.80 2.57
C ARG A 53 4.18 -9.76 1.75
N ARG A 54 4.86 -10.16 0.67
CA ARG A 54 5.53 -9.23 -0.26
C ARG A 54 4.55 -8.27 -0.90
N ALA A 55 3.39 -8.76 -1.36
CA ALA A 55 2.33 -7.93 -1.94
C ALA A 55 1.88 -6.83 -0.98
N ILE A 56 1.59 -7.23 0.27
CA ILE A 56 1.18 -6.32 1.34
C ILE A 56 2.27 -5.28 1.62
N CYS A 57 3.53 -5.70 1.80
CA CYS A 57 4.64 -4.78 2.04
C CYS A 57 4.87 -3.83 0.85
N SER A 58 4.75 -4.32 -0.38
CA SER A 58 4.85 -3.50 -1.60
C SER A 58 3.76 -2.43 -1.62
N ARG A 59 2.52 -2.80 -1.30
CA ARG A 59 1.40 -1.86 -1.24
C ARG A 59 1.61 -0.77 -0.17
N ILE A 60 2.03 -1.16 1.03
CA ILE A 60 2.36 -0.21 2.12
C ILE A 60 3.51 0.71 1.70
N HIS A 61 4.55 0.17 1.08
CA HIS A 61 5.71 0.94 0.62
C HIS A 61 5.31 1.98 -0.44
N LYS A 62 4.46 1.60 -1.41
CA LYS A 62 3.88 2.54 -2.39
C LYS A 62 3.16 3.70 -1.67
N MET A 63 2.31 3.39 -0.68
CA MET A 63 1.60 4.42 0.11
C MET A 63 2.57 5.38 0.82
N ILE A 64 3.62 4.84 1.46
CA ILE A 64 4.68 5.66 2.10
C ILE A 64 5.33 6.60 1.09
N ASN A 65 5.66 6.10 -0.10
CA ASN A 65 6.32 6.89 -1.13
C ASN A 65 5.41 8.02 -1.66
N TYR A 66 4.10 7.80 -1.77
CA TYR A 66 3.15 8.86 -2.16
C TYR A 66 2.95 9.93 -1.08
N LEU A 67 3.12 9.59 0.20
CA LEU A 67 2.92 10.54 1.30
C LEU A 67 4.20 11.30 1.68
N THR A 68 5.37 10.75 1.33
CA THR A 68 6.69 11.35 1.60
C THR A 68 6.83 12.80 1.09
N PRO A 69 6.41 13.15 -0.15
CA PRO A 69 6.58 14.50 -0.68
C PRO A 69 5.91 15.60 0.15
N VAL A 70 4.81 15.27 0.85
CA VAL A 70 4.10 16.20 1.73
C VAL A 70 4.87 16.43 3.04
N LEU A 71 5.46 15.38 3.60
CA LEU A 71 6.14 15.40 4.89
C LEU A 71 7.60 15.89 4.80
N HIS A 72 8.27 15.55 3.72
CA HIS A 72 9.69 15.83 3.50
C HIS A 72 9.91 16.47 2.14
N PRO A 73 9.46 17.73 1.96
CA PRO A 73 9.53 18.40 0.68
C PRO A 73 10.97 18.51 0.20
N GLN A 74 11.26 17.94 -0.98
CA GLN A 74 12.58 18.03 -1.60
C GLN A 74 12.66 19.31 -2.43
N PRO A 75 13.62 20.23 -2.19
CA PRO A 75 13.72 21.49 -2.93
C PRO A 75 13.91 21.32 -4.45
N SER A 76 14.49 20.20 -4.88
CA SER A 76 14.66 19.85 -6.29
C SER A 76 13.41 19.25 -6.94
N SER A 77 12.37 18.96 -6.16
CA SER A 77 11.11 18.39 -6.63
C SER A 77 10.00 19.43 -6.56
N LEU A 78 9.62 19.96 -7.72
CA LEU A 78 8.55 20.97 -7.82
C LEU A 78 7.22 20.45 -7.25
N HIS A 79 6.82 19.21 -7.59
CA HIS A 79 5.59 18.63 -7.06
C HIS A 79 5.60 18.54 -5.54
N SER A 80 6.74 18.17 -4.95
CA SER A 80 6.88 18.03 -3.50
C SER A 80 6.80 19.38 -2.77
N MET A 81 7.38 20.43 -3.36
CA MET A 81 7.29 21.80 -2.86
C MET A 81 5.87 22.37 -2.94
N ILE A 82 5.09 21.95 -3.93
CA ILE A 82 3.68 22.34 -4.08
C ILE A 82 2.81 21.54 -3.10
N GLU A 83 2.91 20.22 -3.11
CA GLU A 83 2.07 19.32 -2.31
C GLU A 83 2.17 19.56 -0.81
N SER A 84 3.37 19.90 -0.29
CA SER A 84 3.56 20.26 1.11
C SER A 84 2.72 21.48 1.56
N LYS A 85 2.35 22.36 0.63
CA LYS A 85 1.51 23.54 0.91
C LYS A 85 0.02 23.23 0.99
N PHE A 86 -0.41 22.06 0.49
CA PHE A 86 -1.83 21.66 0.54
C PHE A 86 -2.31 21.34 1.96
N PHE A 87 -1.39 21.11 2.89
CA PHE A 87 -1.66 20.66 4.25
C PHE A 87 -1.36 21.76 5.27
N LYS A 88 -2.26 21.91 6.25
CA LYS A 88 -1.99 22.73 7.44
C LYS A 88 -1.11 21.95 8.41
N LYS A 89 -0.44 22.66 9.31
CA LYS A 89 0.46 22.06 10.31
C LYS A 89 -0.20 20.90 11.09
N GLU A 90 -1.42 21.09 11.57
CA GLU A 90 -2.12 20.05 12.35
C GLU A 90 -2.47 18.82 11.51
N GLU A 91 -2.63 18.99 10.19
CA GLU A 91 -2.89 17.89 9.26
C GLU A 91 -1.59 17.17 8.92
N THR A 92 -0.50 17.90 8.75
CA THR A 92 0.85 17.36 8.58
C THR A 92 1.28 16.52 9.78
N ASP A 93 0.99 16.98 11.01
CA ASP A 93 1.30 16.22 12.23
C ASP A 93 0.52 14.89 12.27
N LYS A 94 -0.77 14.89 11.92
CA LYS A 94 -1.58 13.66 11.82
C LYS A 94 -1.11 12.73 10.71
N LEU A 95 -0.68 13.30 9.57
CA LEU A 95 -0.10 12.54 8.48
C LEU A 95 1.23 11.90 8.92
N PHE A 96 2.05 12.60 9.70
CA PHE A 96 3.30 12.06 10.23
C PHE A 96 3.07 10.89 11.19
N GLU A 97 2.07 10.97 12.08
CA GLU A 97 1.68 9.83 12.92
C GLU A 97 1.23 8.62 12.09
N PHE A 98 0.42 8.86 11.05
CA PHE A 98 0.01 7.81 10.13
C PHE A 98 1.20 7.21 9.36
N TYR A 99 2.13 8.05 8.90
CA TYR A 99 3.35 7.64 8.22
C TYR A 99 4.22 6.73 9.10
N LYS A 100 4.38 7.06 10.39
CA LYS A 100 5.05 6.17 11.35
C LYS A 100 4.34 4.82 11.50
N LYS A 101 3.00 4.82 11.54
CA LYS A 101 2.20 3.58 11.58
C LYS A 101 2.45 2.72 10.34
N LEU A 102 2.48 3.31 9.14
CA LEU A 102 2.80 2.57 7.91
C LEU A 102 4.21 1.97 7.96
N HIS A 103 5.22 2.73 8.39
CA HIS A 103 6.59 2.22 8.54
C HIS A 103 6.70 1.09 9.56
N HIS A 104 5.98 1.19 10.68
CA HIS A 104 5.90 0.11 11.65
C HIS A 104 5.43 -1.21 11.00
N TRP A 105 4.35 -1.16 10.21
CA TRP A 105 3.83 -2.35 9.52
C TRP A 105 4.76 -2.84 8.40
N LEU A 106 5.38 -1.93 7.65
CA LEU A 106 6.37 -2.29 6.64
C LEU A 106 7.55 -3.04 7.26
N HIS A 107 8.11 -2.51 8.34
CA HIS A 107 9.25 -3.11 9.05
C HIS A 107 8.85 -4.40 9.78
N LYS A 108 7.65 -4.47 10.35
CA LYS A 108 7.11 -5.71 10.92
C LYS A 108 7.00 -6.79 9.85
N GLY A 109 6.46 -6.47 8.67
CA GLY A 109 6.39 -7.39 7.54
C GLY A 109 7.77 -7.83 7.04
N LEU A 110 8.74 -6.91 6.96
CA LEU A 110 10.12 -7.26 6.62
C LEU A 110 10.77 -8.16 7.67
N LEU A 111 10.56 -7.90 8.96
CA LEU A 111 11.05 -8.77 10.02
C LEU A 111 10.50 -10.20 9.87
N LYS A 112 9.22 -10.33 9.51
CA LYS A 112 8.59 -11.64 9.33
C LYS A 112 9.20 -12.46 8.19
N SER A 113 9.79 -11.84 7.16
CA SER A 113 10.45 -12.60 6.08
C SER A 113 11.71 -13.35 6.53
N PHE A 114 12.24 -13.04 7.71
CA PHE A 114 13.37 -13.75 8.31
C PHE A 114 12.92 -14.77 9.38
N GLN A 115 11.62 -15.00 9.50
CA GLN A 115 11.02 -15.89 10.50
C GLN A 115 10.33 -17.08 9.81
N SER A 116 9.63 -17.91 10.58
CA SER A 116 8.92 -19.06 10.04
C SER A 116 7.69 -18.65 9.22
N GLU A 117 7.21 -19.56 8.38
CA GLU A 117 6.01 -19.35 7.56
C GLU A 117 4.76 -19.07 8.44
N GLU A 118 4.68 -19.69 9.62
CA GLU A 118 3.66 -19.44 10.64
C GLU A 118 3.67 -17.97 11.11
N GLU A 119 4.85 -17.39 11.30
CA GLU A 119 4.99 -15.99 11.72
C GLU A 119 4.63 -15.01 10.60
N ILE A 120 4.86 -15.39 9.34
CA ILE A 120 4.38 -14.63 8.19
C ILE A 120 2.84 -14.68 8.12
N ALA A 121 2.26 -15.87 8.30
CA ALA A 121 0.82 -16.05 8.30
C ALA A 121 0.12 -15.23 9.41
N LYS A 122 0.71 -15.19 10.61
CA LYS A 122 0.22 -14.32 11.70
C LYS A 122 0.22 -12.84 11.28
N PHE A 123 1.29 -12.37 10.66
CA PHE A 123 1.35 -10.99 10.16
C PHE A 123 0.28 -10.69 9.13
N ILE A 124 -0.01 -11.62 8.20
CA ILE A 124 -1.08 -11.47 7.21
C ILE A 124 -2.44 -11.27 7.90
N ASN A 125 -2.72 -12.01 8.97
CA ASN A 125 -3.96 -11.82 9.73
C ASN A 125 -3.98 -10.46 10.45
N GLU A 126 -2.91 -10.12 11.16
CA GLU A 126 -2.82 -8.85 11.91
C GLU A 126 -2.97 -7.63 11.01
N ILE A 127 -2.32 -7.62 9.84
CA ILE A 127 -2.43 -6.49 8.90
C ILE A 127 -3.80 -6.45 8.22
N TRP A 128 -4.41 -7.61 7.96
CA TRP A 128 -5.76 -7.69 7.39
C TRP A 128 -6.80 -7.06 8.31
N GLU A 129 -6.72 -7.31 9.62
CA GLU A 129 -7.64 -6.74 10.62
C GLU A 129 -7.64 -5.21 10.63
N ILE A 130 -6.47 -4.59 10.43
CA ILE A 130 -6.33 -3.13 10.46
C ILE A 130 -6.36 -2.49 9.07
N TRP A 131 -6.42 -3.29 8.00
CA TRP A 131 -6.36 -2.81 6.63
C TRP A 131 -7.46 -1.79 6.29
N PRO A 132 -8.74 -1.97 6.72
CA PRO A 132 -9.77 -0.97 6.46
C PRO A 132 -9.43 0.42 7.01
N GLU A 133 -8.86 0.48 8.22
CA GLU A 133 -8.45 1.75 8.83
C GLU A 133 -7.31 2.42 8.04
N ILE A 134 -6.32 1.64 7.61
CA ILE A 134 -5.23 2.14 6.74
C ILE A 134 -5.82 2.72 5.46
N LYS A 135 -6.72 1.98 4.81
CA LYS A 135 -7.34 2.37 3.55
C LYS A 135 -8.12 3.68 3.67
N ASP A 136 -8.94 3.82 4.70
CA ASP A 136 -9.71 5.04 4.96
C ASP A 136 -8.79 6.25 5.13
N LYS A 137 -7.69 6.09 5.88
CA LYS A 137 -6.71 7.17 6.07
C LYS A 137 -5.99 7.54 4.78
N VAL A 138 -5.58 6.56 3.97
CA VAL A 138 -4.96 6.83 2.66
C VAL A 138 -5.91 7.59 1.76
N ILE A 139 -7.19 7.19 1.69
CA ILE A 139 -8.21 7.89 0.88
C ILE A 139 -8.30 9.36 1.29
N ILE A 140 -8.39 9.66 2.59
CA ILE A 140 -8.47 11.03 3.09
C ILE A 140 -7.28 11.88 2.61
N TYR A 141 -6.06 11.37 2.76
CA TYR A 141 -4.86 12.12 2.40
C TYR A 141 -4.68 12.24 0.88
N MET A 142 -4.95 11.17 0.12
CA MET A 142 -4.86 11.20 -1.34
C MET A 142 -5.93 12.11 -1.96
N SER A 143 -7.17 12.08 -1.47
CA SER A 143 -8.22 13.00 -1.92
C SER A 143 -7.82 14.46 -1.72
N LYS A 144 -7.15 14.77 -0.60
CA LYS A 144 -6.66 16.12 -0.34
C LYS A 144 -5.55 16.55 -1.30
N ILE A 145 -4.64 15.65 -1.67
CA ILE A 145 -3.62 15.90 -2.69
C ILE A 145 -4.28 16.19 -4.05
N VAL A 146 -5.24 15.35 -4.45
CA VAL A 146 -6.01 15.53 -5.70
C VAL A 146 -6.71 16.89 -5.71
N THR A 147 -7.47 17.22 -4.66
CA THR A 147 -8.13 18.53 -4.54
C THR A 147 -7.15 19.71 -4.47
N GLY A 148 -5.95 19.49 -3.94
CA GLY A 148 -4.89 20.51 -3.94
C GLY A 148 -4.42 20.82 -5.36
N TRP A 149 -4.17 19.80 -6.17
CA TRP A 149 -3.80 19.95 -7.58
C TRP A 149 -4.90 20.59 -8.42
N GLU A 150 -6.16 20.20 -8.23
CA GLU A 150 -7.31 20.81 -8.90
C GLU A 150 -7.45 22.32 -8.60
N LYS A 151 -6.97 22.78 -7.43
CA LYS A 151 -6.92 24.20 -7.09
C LYS A 151 -5.73 24.90 -7.72
N GLN A 152 -4.55 24.29 -7.66
CA GLN A 152 -3.34 24.81 -8.28
C GLN A 152 -3.54 25.06 -9.78
N GLU A 153 -4.16 24.11 -10.49
CA GLU A 153 -4.44 24.24 -11.93
C GLU A 153 -5.35 25.44 -12.24
N LYS A 154 -6.38 25.67 -11.43
CA LYS A 154 -7.27 26.84 -11.58
C LYS A 154 -6.54 28.16 -11.33
N GLU A 155 -5.72 28.20 -10.28
CA GLU A 155 -4.91 29.39 -9.97
C GLU A 155 -3.90 29.69 -11.10
N ASP A 156 -3.29 28.66 -11.70
CA ASP A 156 -2.34 28.84 -12.80
C ASP A 156 -3.02 29.38 -14.07
N LEU A 157 -4.24 28.95 -14.35
CA LEU A 157 -5.07 29.48 -15.44
C LEU A 157 -5.47 30.94 -15.21
N ASP A 158 -5.96 31.26 -14.01
CA ASP A 158 -6.40 32.62 -13.65
C ASP A 158 -5.23 33.62 -13.67
N ASN A 159 -4.02 33.16 -13.33
CA ASN A 159 -2.80 33.98 -13.35
C ASN A 159 -2.12 34.05 -14.73
N GLY A 160 -2.67 33.38 -15.76
CA GLY A 160 -2.16 33.43 -17.13
C GLY A 160 -0.84 32.69 -17.36
N TYR A 161 -0.46 31.76 -16.47
CA TYR A 161 0.75 30.95 -16.63
C TYR A 161 0.63 29.88 -17.73
N LEU A 162 -0.59 29.53 -18.12
CA LEU A 162 -0.91 28.53 -19.14
C LEU A 162 -1.65 29.13 -20.35
N GLY A 163 -1.38 30.40 -20.66
CA GLY A 163 -1.89 31.09 -21.85
C GLY A 163 -1.30 30.57 -23.15
#